data_AF-A0A815F154-F1
#
_entry.id   AF-A0A815F154-F1
#
_cell.length_a   1.000
_cell.length_b   1.000
_cell.length_c   1.000
_cell.angle_alpha   90.00
_cell.angle_beta   90.00
_cell.angle_gamma   90.00
#
_symmetry.space_group_name_H-M   'P 1'
#
loop_
_entity.id
_entity.type
_entity.pdbx_description
1 polymer ?
#
loop_
_entity_poly.entity_id
_entity_poly.type
_entity_poly.pdbx_seq_one_letter_code
_entity_poly.pdbx_strand_id
1 'polypeptide(L)'
;MQPWQAVIDVQEAQSVGIDAFALNVASTDTWSTNAIQYLFDAAAQYNNFKLFFSFDMIHFTHPSQFLGLIEQWHNHQSYYSHNGHPFVSTFYGARLSFGESSPSNGWQKHYREPLQAKGIWTYFVPAFSDAMGSPTGFTYAFPVIDGVMNWDGAWPYESDGQVDVSSASDQAYLTDTHTYSKTFMMGTL
;
A
#
# COMPACT_ATOMS: atom_id res chain seq x y z
N MET A 1 -6.96 -2.78 19.15
CA MET A 1 -6.57 -4.21 19.06
C MET A 1 -5.83 -4.60 20.32
N GLN A 2 -6.12 -5.78 20.88
CA GLN A 2 -5.38 -6.41 21.97
C GLN A 2 -4.37 -7.41 21.40
N PRO A 3 -3.26 -7.74 22.11
CA PRO A 3 -2.24 -8.65 21.58
C PRO A 3 -2.75 -10.02 21.14
N TRP A 4 -3.68 -10.63 21.90
CA TRP A 4 -4.24 -11.95 21.57
C TRP A 4 -5.16 -11.91 20.33
N GLN A 5 -5.75 -10.77 20.00
CA GLN A 5 -6.57 -10.61 18.80
C GLN A 5 -5.68 -10.70 17.55
N ALA A 6 -4.53 -10.03 17.57
CA ALA A 6 -3.56 -10.10 16.47
C ALA A 6 -3.11 -11.55 16.15
N VAL A 7 -2.96 -12.38 17.18
CA VAL A 7 -2.64 -13.81 17.02
C VAL A 7 -3.76 -14.55 16.31
N ILE A 8 -5.01 -14.36 16.74
CA ILE A 8 -6.18 -15.00 16.10
C ILE A 8 -6.31 -14.53 14.67
N ASP A 9 -6.23 -13.23 14.40
CA ASP A 9 -6.37 -12.66 13.07
C ASP A 9 -5.34 -13.27 12.08
N VAL A 10 -4.08 -13.37 12.49
CA VAL A 10 -3.01 -13.98 11.68
C VAL A 10 -3.26 -15.48 11.47
N GLN A 11 -3.68 -16.21 12.51
CA GLN A 11 -3.95 -17.65 12.40
C GLN A 11 -5.13 -17.95 11.47
N GLU A 12 -6.23 -17.21 11.61
CA GLU A 12 -7.42 -17.41 10.79
C GLU A 12 -7.15 -17.05 9.33
N ALA A 13 -6.43 -15.95 9.07
CA ALA A 13 -6.01 -15.59 7.73
C ALA A 13 -5.14 -16.68 7.07
N GLN A 14 -4.14 -17.20 7.78
CA GLN A 14 -3.35 -18.32 7.28
C GLN A 14 -4.20 -19.57 7.01
N SER A 15 -5.19 -19.86 7.85
CA SER A 15 -6.03 -21.05 7.71
C SER A 15 -6.86 -21.06 6.43
N VAL A 16 -7.11 -19.89 5.84
CA VAL A 16 -7.82 -19.73 4.57
C VAL A 16 -6.90 -19.41 3.38
N GLY A 17 -5.58 -19.47 3.57
CA GLY A 17 -4.59 -19.27 2.51
C GLY A 17 -4.22 -17.81 2.23
N ILE A 18 -4.50 -16.89 3.15
CA ILE A 18 -3.96 -15.53 3.08
C ILE A 18 -2.54 -15.55 3.63
N ASP A 19 -1.59 -15.00 2.87
CA ASP A 19 -0.16 -15.01 3.22
C ASP A 19 0.32 -13.69 3.85
N ALA A 20 -0.45 -12.61 3.69
CA ALA A 20 -0.09 -11.31 4.18
C ALA A 20 -1.26 -10.38 4.47
N PHE A 21 -1.06 -9.41 5.37
CA PHE A 21 -1.95 -8.26 5.50
C PHE A 21 -1.34 -6.97 4.93
N ALA A 22 -2.17 -6.25 4.19
CA ALA A 22 -1.99 -4.82 3.93
C ALA A 22 -2.52 -4.06 5.15
N LEU A 23 -1.64 -3.48 5.96
CA LEU A 23 -2.02 -2.72 7.14
C LEU A 23 -2.47 -1.32 6.73
N ASN A 24 -3.77 -1.01 6.80
CA ASN A 24 -4.25 0.37 6.70
C ASN A 24 -3.76 1.14 7.93
N VAL A 25 -2.91 2.14 7.70
CA VAL A 25 -2.34 2.99 8.76
C VAL A 25 -2.88 4.40 8.58
N ALA A 26 -3.69 4.85 9.53
CA ALA A 26 -4.31 6.17 9.55
C ALA A 26 -3.78 7.09 10.67
N SER A 27 -2.92 6.57 11.56
CA SER A 27 -2.35 7.35 12.67
C SER A 27 -1.02 6.75 13.12
N THR A 28 -0.13 7.59 13.67
CA THR A 28 1.10 7.19 14.36
C THR A 28 1.00 7.31 15.87
N ASP A 29 -0.20 7.52 16.42
CA ASP A 29 -0.44 7.52 17.85
C ASP A 29 -0.19 6.15 18.47
N THR A 30 0.05 6.12 19.78
CA THR A 30 0.39 4.91 20.54
C THR A 30 -0.60 3.76 20.35
N TRP A 31 -1.91 4.04 20.21
CA TRP A 31 -2.89 2.98 19.99
C TRP A 31 -2.70 2.27 18.64
N SER A 32 -2.30 3.01 17.60
CA SER A 32 -2.06 2.49 16.25
C SER A 32 -0.72 1.77 16.18
N THR A 33 0.34 2.38 16.74
CA THR A 33 1.67 1.77 16.76
C THR A 33 1.75 0.53 17.64
N ASN A 34 0.98 0.47 18.73
CA ASN A 34 0.80 -0.76 19.50
C ASN A 34 0.12 -1.86 18.70
N ALA A 35 -0.94 -1.54 17.93
CA ALA A 35 -1.60 -2.52 17.09
C ALA A 35 -0.66 -3.08 16.00
N ILE A 36 0.14 -2.21 15.38
CA ILE A 36 1.19 -2.61 14.42
C ILE A 36 2.18 -3.56 15.09
N GLN A 37 2.71 -3.21 16.28
CA GLN A 37 3.62 -4.07 17.03
C GLN A 37 3.00 -5.45 17.31
N TYR A 38 1.75 -5.50 17.78
CA TYR A 38 1.07 -6.77 18.07
C TYR A 38 0.92 -7.65 16.83
N LEU A 39 0.62 -7.06 15.68
CA LEU A 39 0.54 -7.80 14.42
C LEU A 39 1.90 -8.32 13.98
N PHE A 40 2.97 -7.53 14.08
CA PHE A 40 4.32 -8.01 13.76
C PHE A 40 4.79 -9.11 14.72
N ASP A 41 4.49 -9.00 16.01
CA ASP A 41 4.80 -10.04 17.01
C ASP A 41 4.01 -11.33 16.76
N ALA A 42 2.74 -11.22 16.35
CA ALA A 42 1.93 -12.36 15.95
C ALA A 42 2.50 -13.01 14.66
N ALA A 43 2.73 -12.23 13.62
CA ALA A 43 3.28 -12.70 12.35
C ALA A 43 4.70 -13.27 12.48
N ALA A 44 5.46 -12.90 13.51
CA ALA A 44 6.76 -13.48 13.82
C ALA A 44 6.67 -14.88 14.45
N GLN A 45 5.54 -15.22 15.09
CA GLN A 45 5.30 -16.54 15.69
C GLN A 45 4.87 -17.58 14.65
N TYR A 46 4.20 -17.14 13.58
CA TYR A 46 3.70 -18.01 12.53
C TYR A 46 4.54 -17.87 11.28
N ASN A 47 5.38 -18.87 11.02
CA ASN A 47 6.28 -18.87 9.87
C ASN A 47 5.54 -18.49 8.58
N ASN A 48 6.15 -17.59 7.82
CA ASN A 48 5.76 -17.10 6.50
C ASN A 48 4.62 -16.08 6.41
N PHE A 49 3.90 -15.73 7.48
CA PHE A 49 2.94 -14.64 7.39
C PHE A 49 3.65 -13.29 7.27
N LYS A 50 3.21 -12.44 6.34
CA LYS A 50 3.83 -11.14 6.08
C LYS A 50 2.88 -9.97 6.34
N LEU A 51 3.46 -8.80 6.50
CA LEU A 51 2.75 -7.55 6.71
C LEU A 51 3.43 -6.47 5.86
N PHE A 52 2.66 -5.56 5.28
CA PHE A 52 3.19 -4.34 4.69
C PHE A 52 2.28 -3.15 5.01
N PHE A 53 2.81 -1.94 4.91
CA PHE A 53 2.03 -0.74 5.20
C PHE A 53 1.28 -0.26 3.96
N SER A 54 0.00 0.07 4.17
CA SER A 54 -0.82 0.90 3.29
C SER A 54 -1.19 2.17 4.05
N PHE A 55 -0.52 3.28 3.77
CA PHE A 55 -0.75 4.54 4.49
C PHE A 55 -2.00 5.24 3.96
N ASP A 56 -2.90 5.61 4.86
CA ASP A 56 -4.14 6.29 4.53
C ASP A 56 -3.91 7.79 4.35
N MET A 57 -3.93 8.25 3.10
CA MET A 57 -3.65 9.65 2.75
C MET A 57 -4.86 10.57 2.93
N ILE A 58 -6.01 10.06 3.40
CA ILE A 58 -7.09 10.90 3.93
C ILE A 58 -6.67 11.44 5.32
N HIS A 59 -5.93 10.64 6.09
CA HIS A 59 -5.50 10.98 7.44
C HIS A 59 -4.09 11.57 7.49
N PHE A 60 -3.19 11.09 6.64
CA PHE A 60 -1.86 11.68 6.47
C PHE A 60 -1.84 12.67 5.31
N THR A 61 -1.34 13.88 5.55
CA THR A 61 -1.25 14.94 4.55
C THR A 61 0.17 15.12 4.01
N HIS A 62 1.17 14.51 4.64
CA HIS A 62 2.57 14.58 4.22
C HIS A 62 3.35 13.30 4.61
N PRO A 63 4.27 12.78 3.75
CA PRO A 63 5.01 11.55 4.04
C PRO A 63 5.81 11.56 5.33
N SER A 64 6.35 12.72 5.72
CA SER A 64 7.11 12.90 6.97
C SER A 64 6.37 12.44 8.23
N GLN A 65 5.04 12.33 8.18
CA GLN A 65 4.24 11.83 9.29
C GLN A 65 4.39 10.32 9.50
N PHE A 66 4.76 9.55 8.47
CA PHE A 66 4.79 8.09 8.55
C PHE A 66 6.13 7.44 8.15
N LEU A 67 7.09 8.18 7.58
CA LEU A 67 8.39 7.62 7.19
C LEU A 67 9.09 6.86 8.34
N GLY A 68 8.96 7.35 9.58
CA GLY A 68 9.53 6.69 10.76
C GLY A 68 9.03 5.25 10.98
N LEU A 69 7.80 4.92 10.57
CA LEU A 69 7.29 3.56 10.64
C LEU A 69 7.99 2.65 9.62
N ILE A 70 8.22 3.13 8.40
CA ILE A 70 8.95 2.37 7.38
C ILE A 70 10.38 2.12 7.87
N GLU A 71 11.05 3.15 8.38
CA GLU A 71 12.41 3.05 8.92
C GLU A 71 12.50 2.03 10.05
N GLN A 72 11.52 2.00 10.95
CA GLN A 72 11.48 1.06 12.06
C GLN A 72 11.27 -0.39 11.61
N TRP A 73 10.41 -0.64 10.61
CA TRP A 73 9.89 -1.98 10.35
C TRP A 73 10.40 -2.66 9.08
N HIS A 74 10.99 -1.93 8.12
CA HIS A 74 11.32 -2.46 6.79
C HIS A 74 12.22 -3.71 6.79
N ASN A 75 13.07 -3.90 7.81
CA ASN A 75 13.96 -5.06 7.95
C ASN A 75 13.41 -6.14 8.89
N HIS A 76 12.18 -6.00 9.38
CA HIS A 76 11.57 -7.01 10.22
C HIS A 76 11.30 -8.30 9.40
N GLN A 77 11.52 -9.47 9.99
CA GLN A 77 11.40 -10.75 9.28
C GLN A 77 10.01 -11.01 8.66
N SER A 78 8.97 -10.44 9.28
CA SER A 78 7.59 -10.53 8.82
C SER A 78 7.17 -9.34 7.94
N TYR A 79 8.07 -8.41 7.59
CA TYR A 79 7.77 -7.37 6.61
C TYR A 79 7.77 -7.98 5.20
N TYR A 80 6.74 -7.71 4.40
CA TYR A 80 6.66 -8.18 3.03
C TYR A 80 7.61 -7.36 2.15
N SER A 81 8.45 -8.07 1.40
CA SER A 81 9.37 -7.48 0.42
C SER A 81 9.11 -8.06 -0.95
N HIS A 82 9.17 -7.22 -1.97
CA HIS A 82 9.07 -7.59 -3.38
C HIS A 82 10.37 -7.20 -4.08
N ASN A 83 10.98 -8.15 -4.80
CA ASN A 83 12.30 -7.96 -5.44
C ASN A 83 13.39 -7.43 -4.49
N GLY A 84 13.38 -7.87 -3.22
CA GLY A 84 14.35 -7.45 -2.20
C GLY A 84 14.09 -6.08 -1.58
N HIS A 85 12.99 -5.42 -1.94
CA HIS A 85 12.63 -4.09 -1.46
C HIS A 85 11.37 -4.16 -0.58
N PRO A 86 11.32 -3.48 0.60
CA PRO A 86 10.11 -3.39 1.42
C PRO A 86 8.95 -2.85 0.60
N PHE A 87 7.87 -3.63 0.52
CA PHE A 87 6.68 -3.25 -0.23
C PHE A 87 5.90 -2.20 0.57
N VAL A 88 5.49 -1.11 -0.09
CA VAL A 88 4.72 -0.03 0.53
C VAL A 88 3.58 0.35 -0.39
N SER A 89 2.40 0.55 0.19
CA SER A 89 1.21 1.05 -0.50
C SER A 89 0.67 2.30 0.20
N THR A 90 -0.35 2.88 -0.41
CA THR A 90 -1.20 3.91 0.17
C THR A 90 -2.64 3.69 -0.25
N PHE A 91 -3.57 4.22 0.52
CA PHE A 91 -4.89 4.57 0.02
C PHE A 91 -4.90 6.07 -0.30
N TYR A 92 -5.34 6.43 -1.51
CA TYR A 92 -5.35 7.81 -2.04
C TYR A 92 -3.95 8.43 -2.22
N GLY A 93 -3.87 9.74 -2.46
CA GLY A 93 -2.61 10.48 -2.52
C GLY A 93 -2.16 10.84 -3.93
N ALA A 94 -2.96 10.51 -4.96
CA ALA A 94 -2.68 10.87 -6.34
C ALA A 94 -2.70 12.38 -6.58
N ARG A 95 -3.46 13.12 -5.75
CA ARG A 95 -3.61 14.59 -5.86
C ARG A 95 -2.65 15.36 -4.96
N LEU A 96 -1.89 14.68 -4.10
CA LEU A 96 -1.03 15.33 -3.12
C LEU A 96 0.35 15.63 -3.74
N SER A 97 0.63 16.91 -3.98
CA SER A 97 1.96 17.35 -4.45
C SER A 97 2.92 17.75 -3.35
N PHE A 98 2.41 17.92 -2.12
CA PHE A 98 3.22 18.35 -0.97
C PHE A 98 3.98 19.67 -1.22
N GLY A 99 3.39 20.55 -2.05
CA GLY A 99 4.01 21.83 -2.45
C GLY A 99 4.93 21.75 -3.67
N GLU A 100 5.10 20.57 -4.27
CA GLU A 100 5.87 20.41 -5.51
C GLU A 100 5.03 20.65 -6.77
N SER A 101 5.71 20.74 -7.92
CA SER A 101 5.11 21.06 -9.22
C SER A 101 4.15 19.99 -9.76
N SER A 102 4.23 18.76 -9.27
CA SER A 102 3.29 17.68 -9.55
C SER A 102 3.22 16.71 -8.38
N PRO A 103 2.13 15.94 -8.23
CA PRO A 103 2.05 14.82 -7.29
C PRO A 103 3.22 13.83 -7.40
N SER A 104 3.60 13.44 -8.62
CA SER A 104 4.74 12.53 -8.82
C SER A 104 6.06 13.12 -8.29
N ASN A 105 6.30 14.42 -8.49
CA ASN A 105 7.49 15.09 -7.95
C ASN A 105 7.42 15.20 -6.41
N GLY A 106 6.22 15.40 -5.87
CA GLY A 106 5.97 15.37 -4.43
C GLY A 106 6.37 14.05 -3.80
N TRP A 107 5.84 12.94 -4.30
CA TRP A 107 6.18 11.59 -3.84
C TRP A 107 7.68 11.26 -4.04
N GLN A 108 8.29 11.76 -5.10
CA GLN A 108 9.72 11.56 -5.33
C GLN A 108 10.54 12.26 -4.23
N LYS A 109 10.28 13.55 -4.01
CA LYS A 109 11.09 14.39 -3.12
C LYS A 109 10.82 14.15 -1.63
N HIS A 110 9.57 13.92 -1.25
CA HIS A 110 9.17 13.85 0.16
C HIS A 110 9.03 12.42 0.69
N TYR A 111 8.96 11.42 -0.19
CA TYR A 111 8.88 10.00 0.19
C TYR A 111 10.07 9.17 -0.28
N ARG A 112 10.39 9.15 -1.59
CA ARG A 112 11.49 8.32 -2.11
C ARG A 112 12.86 8.79 -1.63
N GLU A 113 13.20 10.06 -1.89
CA GLU A 113 14.53 10.60 -1.62
C GLU A 113 14.94 10.51 -0.14
N PRO A 114 14.08 10.83 0.85
CA PRO A 114 14.45 10.74 2.26
C PRO A 114 14.72 9.30 2.73
N LEU A 115 13.97 8.32 2.22
CA LEU A 115 14.22 6.90 2.51
C LEU A 115 15.49 6.39 1.83
N GLN A 116 15.70 6.75 0.56
CA GLN A 116 16.90 6.38 -0.19
C GLN A 116 18.17 6.98 0.42
N ALA A 117 18.12 8.20 0.95
CA ALA A 117 19.22 8.82 1.69
C ALA A 117 19.63 8.02 2.94
N LYS A 118 18.73 7.19 3.48
CA LYS A 118 18.96 6.26 4.59
C LYS A 118 19.29 4.83 4.12
N GLY A 119 19.44 4.61 2.82
CA GLY A 119 19.68 3.29 2.23
C GLY A 119 18.45 2.41 2.14
N ILE A 120 17.24 2.96 2.33
CA ILE A 120 15.98 2.22 2.29
C ILE A 120 15.33 2.44 0.92
N TRP A 121 15.35 1.38 0.10
CA TRP A 121 14.76 1.38 -1.23
C TRP A 121 13.44 0.62 -1.19
N THR A 122 12.31 1.32 -1.24
CA THR A 122 10.97 0.70 -1.20
C THR A 122 10.52 0.19 -2.56
N TYR A 123 9.59 -0.79 -2.57
CA TYR A 123 8.79 -1.14 -3.73
C TYR A 123 7.41 -0.49 -3.59
N PHE A 124 7.17 0.61 -4.28
CA PHE A 124 6.01 1.48 -4.02
C PHE A 124 4.85 1.21 -4.99
N VAL A 125 3.76 0.64 -4.47
CA VAL A 125 2.58 0.23 -5.24
C VAL A 125 1.33 0.84 -4.58
N PRO A 126 1.03 2.12 -4.82
CA PRO A 126 -0.10 2.78 -4.18
C PRO A 126 -1.45 2.41 -4.81
N ALA A 127 -2.52 2.54 -4.01
CA ALA A 127 -3.90 2.61 -4.48
C ALA A 127 -4.34 4.08 -4.59
N PHE A 128 -3.94 4.72 -5.69
CA PHE A 128 -4.26 6.11 -6.04
C PHE A 128 -5.71 6.25 -6.58
N SER A 129 -6.69 5.80 -5.80
CA SER A 129 -8.13 5.85 -6.12
C SER A 129 -8.65 7.29 -6.39
N ASP A 130 -7.94 8.33 -5.97
CA ASP A 130 -8.28 9.73 -6.23
C ASP A 130 -7.68 10.27 -7.55
N ALA A 131 -6.94 9.46 -8.32
CA ALA A 131 -6.31 9.86 -9.57
C ALA A 131 -7.31 10.15 -10.69
N MET A 132 -7.30 11.38 -11.22
CA MET A 132 -8.14 11.77 -12.34
C MET A 132 -7.62 11.20 -13.67
N GLY A 133 -8.53 10.71 -14.52
CA GLY A 133 -8.19 10.22 -15.86
C GLY A 133 -7.63 8.80 -15.91
N SER A 134 -7.48 8.14 -14.75
CA SER A 134 -7.11 6.73 -14.66
C SER A 134 -8.20 5.83 -15.23
N PRO A 135 -7.86 4.64 -15.75
CA PRO A 135 -6.53 4.01 -15.75
C PRO A 135 -5.59 4.42 -16.90
N THR A 136 -6.07 5.13 -17.92
CA THR A 136 -5.24 5.42 -19.12
C THR A 136 -4.20 6.52 -18.88
N GLY A 137 -2.92 6.22 -19.13
CA GLY A 137 -1.83 7.18 -18.96
C GLY A 137 -1.44 7.40 -17.50
N PHE A 138 -1.96 6.58 -16.59
CA PHE A 138 -1.70 6.66 -15.16
C PHE A 138 -0.21 6.49 -14.87
N THR A 139 0.42 5.45 -15.39
CA THR A 139 1.83 5.14 -15.13
C THR A 139 2.76 6.22 -15.72
N TYR A 140 2.36 6.84 -16.83
CA TYR A 140 3.07 7.99 -17.39
C TYR A 140 3.01 9.22 -16.48
N ALA A 141 1.86 9.47 -15.84
CA ALA A 141 1.68 10.60 -14.92
C ALA A 141 2.43 10.42 -13.59
N PHE A 142 2.69 9.16 -13.19
CA PHE A 142 3.32 8.80 -11.91
C PHE A 142 4.56 7.91 -12.09
N PRO A 143 5.63 8.35 -12.79
CA PRO A 143 6.84 7.55 -12.96
C PRO A 143 7.54 7.17 -11.64
N VAL A 144 7.21 7.86 -10.54
CA VAL A 144 7.72 7.62 -9.18
C VAL A 144 7.31 6.26 -8.59
N ILE A 145 6.23 5.64 -9.06
CA ILE A 145 5.71 4.37 -8.51
C ILE A 145 6.39 3.16 -9.17
N ASP A 146 6.42 2.03 -8.48
CA ASP A 146 6.86 0.73 -9.03
C ASP A 146 5.70 -0.13 -9.54
N GLY A 147 4.48 0.22 -9.16
CA GLY A 147 3.25 -0.40 -9.62
C GLY A 147 2.02 0.37 -9.17
N VAL A 148 0.84 -0.16 -9.45
CA VAL A 148 -0.43 0.38 -8.95
C VAL A 148 -1.29 -0.75 -8.39
N MET A 149 -2.02 -0.45 -7.31
CA MET A 149 -3.08 -1.30 -6.79
C MET A 149 -4.43 -0.75 -7.19
N ASN A 150 -5.30 -1.56 -7.80
CA ASN A 150 -6.68 -1.16 -8.07
C ASN A 150 -7.58 -1.53 -6.89
N TRP A 151 -7.73 -0.61 -5.95
CA TRP A 151 -8.60 -0.77 -4.78
C TRP A 151 -10.09 -0.70 -5.16
N ASP A 152 -10.47 0.28 -5.98
CA ASP A 152 -11.87 0.51 -6.35
C ASP A 152 -12.43 -0.55 -7.32
N GLY A 153 -11.56 -1.38 -7.91
CA GLY A 153 -11.95 -2.51 -8.74
C GLY A 153 -12.44 -3.73 -7.98
N ALA A 154 -12.40 -3.72 -6.64
CA ALA A 154 -12.78 -4.88 -5.84
C ALA A 154 -14.30 -5.01 -5.59
N TRP A 155 -15.09 -3.95 -5.82
CA TRP A 155 -16.56 -3.95 -5.62
C TRP A 155 -17.28 -3.08 -6.67
N PRO A 156 -18.59 -3.31 -6.91
CA PRO A 156 -19.36 -2.43 -7.79
C PRO A 156 -19.67 -1.11 -7.07
N TYR A 157 -19.95 -0.05 -7.83
CA TYR A 157 -20.44 1.18 -7.19
C TYR A 157 -21.83 0.94 -6.61
N GLU A 158 -22.18 1.66 -5.53
CA GLU A 158 -23.52 1.56 -4.93
C GLU A 158 -24.63 1.81 -5.96
N SER A 159 -24.40 2.73 -6.90
CA SER A 159 -25.30 3.04 -8.01
C SER A 159 -25.55 1.88 -8.98
N ASP A 160 -24.62 0.93 -9.05
CA ASP A 160 -24.71 -0.21 -9.96
C ASP A 160 -25.61 -1.33 -9.40
N GLY A 161 -25.89 -1.29 -8.09
CA GLY A 161 -26.67 -2.29 -7.39
C GLY A 161 -25.94 -3.62 -7.22
N GLN A 162 -26.70 -4.72 -7.11
CA GLN A 162 -26.14 -6.05 -6.95
C GLN A 162 -25.77 -6.63 -8.32
N VAL A 163 -24.54 -6.37 -8.75
CA VAL A 163 -23.98 -6.85 -10.02
C VAL A 163 -22.61 -7.48 -9.79
N ASP A 164 -22.19 -8.33 -10.72
CA ASP A 164 -20.82 -8.84 -10.74
C ASP A 164 -19.85 -7.69 -11.01
N VAL A 165 -18.73 -7.70 -10.30
CA VAL A 165 -17.68 -6.68 -10.47
C VAL A 165 -16.99 -6.88 -11.83
N SER A 166 -16.91 -5.81 -12.61
CA SER A 166 -16.26 -5.85 -13.92
C SER A 166 -14.74 -5.80 -13.77
N SER A 167 -14.03 -6.72 -14.42
CA SER A 167 -12.56 -6.70 -14.49
C SER A 167 -11.99 -5.69 -15.51
N ALA A 168 -12.84 -4.83 -16.08
CA ALA A 168 -12.43 -3.91 -17.15
C ALA A 168 -11.42 -2.86 -16.66
N SER A 169 -11.60 -2.32 -15.45
CA SER A 169 -10.66 -1.37 -14.85
C SER A 169 -9.32 -2.05 -14.53
N ASP A 170 -9.36 -3.27 -14.00
CA ASP A 170 -8.16 -4.07 -13.73
C ASP A 170 -7.38 -4.35 -15.02
N GLN A 171 -8.07 -4.78 -16.08
CA GLN A 171 -7.43 -5.07 -17.36
C GLN A 171 -6.77 -3.82 -17.94
N ALA A 172 -7.39 -2.65 -17.77
CA ALA A 172 -6.84 -1.40 -18.25
C ALA A 172 -5.61 -0.94 -17.44
N TYR A 173 -5.64 -1.06 -16.11
CA TYR A 173 -4.45 -0.82 -15.28
C TYR A 173 -3.33 -1.81 -15.60
N LEU A 174 -3.64 -3.09 -15.76
CA LEU A 174 -2.67 -4.12 -16.16
C LEU A 174 -2.01 -3.79 -17.49
N THR A 175 -2.78 -3.35 -18.49
CA THR A 175 -2.23 -2.92 -19.79
C THR A 175 -1.36 -1.67 -19.67
N ASP A 176 -1.80 -0.66 -18.90
CA ASP A 176 -1.05 0.57 -18.70
C ASP A 176 0.29 0.30 -17.97
N THR A 177 0.29 -0.45 -16.87
CA THR A 177 1.51 -0.76 -16.11
C THR A 177 2.49 -1.62 -16.90
N HIS A 178 2.01 -2.63 -17.63
CA HIS A 178 2.86 -3.48 -18.47
C HIS A 178 3.57 -2.68 -19.57
N THR A 179 2.92 -1.66 -20.13
CA THR A 179 3.55 -0.75 -21.12
C THR A 179 4.81 -0.10 -20.57
N TYR A 180 4.89 0.12 -19.25
CA TYR A 180 6.03 0.76 -18.57
C TYR A 180 6.81 -0.18 -17.66
N SER A 181 6.60 -1.51 -17.77
CA SER A 181 7.25 -2.53 -16.93
C SER A 181 7.04 -2.31 -15.41
N LYS A 182 5.83 -1.88 -15.02
CA LYS A 182 5.42 -1.69 -13.63
C LYS A 182 4.49 -2.82 -13.18
N THR A 183 4.41 -3.05 -11.88
CA THR A 183 3.53 -4.07 -11.29
C THR A 183 2.08 -3.61 -11.29
N PHE A 184 1.16 -4.55 -11.52
CA PHE A 184 -0.25 -4.36 -11.24
C PHE A 184 -0.68 -5.29 -10.08
N MET A 185 -1.33 -4.72 -9.08
CA MET A 185 -1.96 -5.47 -7.98
C MET A 185 -3.48 -5.31 -8.10
N MET A 186 -4.16 -6.41 -8.44
CA MET A 186 -5.62 -6.46 -8.50
C MET A 186 -6.20 -6.50 -7.09
N GLY A 187 -7.23 -5.69 -6.82
CA GLY A 187 -8.08 -5.85 -5.64
C GLY A 187 -9.16 -6.90 -5.92
N THR A 188 -9.38 -7.83 -5.00
CA THR A 188 -10.45 -8.83 -5.10
C THR A 188 -11.14 -8.99 -3.75
N LEU A 189 -12.39 -9.46 -3.77
CA LEU A 189 -13.15 -9.89 -2.59
C LEU A 189 -13.24 -11.41 -2.51
#